data_AF-A0A1R3HQA8-F1
#
_entry.id   AF-A0A1R3HQA8-F1
#
_cell.length_a   1.000
_cell.length_b   1.000
_cell.length_c   1.000
_cell.angle_alpha   90.00
_cell.angle_beta   90.00
_cell.angle_gamma   90.00
#
_symmetry.space_group_name_H-M   'P 1'
#
loop_
_entity.id
_entity.type
_entity.pdbx_description
1 polymer ?
#
loop_
_entity_poly.entity_id
_entity_poly.type
_entity_poly.pdbx_seq_one_letter_code
_entity_poly.pdbx_strand_id
1 'polypeptide(L)'
;MALAGSQLFIDQIKAREKVPKVNEYPNHQHLKEVEIIGYGGGLYDTKLVIYLLESAVALDKIVINPRSPAVLAWPFMFKDGKKERRARKVALQLKKERPIRAEFV
;
A
#
# COMPACT_ATOMS: atom_id res chain seq x y z
N MET A 1 -1.88 1.22 21.97
CA MET A 1 -2.98 0.28 21.70
C MET A 1 -3.77 0.62 20.41
N ALA A 2 -3.13 0.73 19.23
CA ALA A 2 -3.82 1.14 17.99
C ALA A 2 -3.66 0.17 16.80
N LEU A 3 -3.01 -0.99 17.01
CA LEU A 3 -2.66 -1.94 15.95
C LEU A 3 -3.82 -2.90 15.59
N ALA A 4 -4.72 -3.18 16.53
CA ALA A 4 -5.86 -4.08 16.29
C ALA A 4 -6.84 -3.52 15.24
N GLY A 5 -7.04 -2.20 15.22
CA GLY A 5 -7.97 -1.55 14.28
C GLY A 5 -7.48 -1.55 12.82
N SER A 6 -6.15 -1.50 12.58
CA SER A 6 -5.58 -1.58 11.23
C SER A 6 -5.60 -3.01 10.68
N GLN A 7 -5.36 -4.02 11.53
CA GLN A 7 -5.47 -5.42 11.13
C GLN A 7 -6.90 -5.77 10.72
N LEU A 8 -7.87 -5.45 11.60
CA LEU A 8 -9.29 -5.65 11.35
C LEU A 8 -9.77 -4.96 10.07
N PHE A 9 -9.17 -3.81 9.73
CA PHE A 9 -9.47 -3.10 8.49
C PHE A 9 -8.97 -3.86 7.25
N ILE A 10 -7.73 -4.36 7.25
CA ILE A 10 -7.18 -5.16 6.14
C ILE A 10 -7.96 -6.46 5.96
N ASP A 11 -8.32 -7.13 7.05
CA ASP A 11 -9.13 -8.36 7.01
C ASP A 11 -10.52 -8.08 6.39
N GLN A 12 -11.14 -6.96 6.75
CA GLN A 12 -12.40 -6.51 6.13
C GLN A 12 -12.25 -6.22 4.63
N ILE A 13 -11.11 -5.69 4.19
CA ILE A 13 -10.84 -5.44 2.75
C ILE A 13 -10.75 -6.76 1.99
N LYS A 14 -10.04 -7.75 2.54
CA LYS A 14 -9.91 -9.10 1.97
C LYS A 14 -11.27 -9.83 1.94
N ALA A 15 -12.11 -9.60 2.95
CA ALA A 15 -13.43 -10.24 3.05
C ALA A 15 -14.53 -9.57 2.20
N ARG A 16 -14.47 -8.26 1.95
CA ARG A 16 -15.58 -7.49 1.33
C ARG A 16 -15.78 -7.70 -0.16
N GLU A 17 -14.83 -8.28 -0.89
CA GLU A 17 -15.02 -8.53 -2.32
C GLU A 17 -13.97 -9.53 -2.81
N LYS A 18 -14.38 -10.38 -3.77
CA LYS A 18 -13.49 -11.16 -4.64
C LYS A 18 -12.38 -10.21 -5.10
N VAL A 19 -11.20 -10.26 -4.48
CA VAL A 19 -9.99 -9.74 -5.11
C VAL A 19 -10.03 -10.35 -6.50
N PRO A 20 -10.09 -9.54 -7.58
CA PRO A 20 -10.25 -10.09 -8.92
C PRO A 20 -9.21 -11.19 -9.03
N LYS A 21 -9.66 -12.43 -9.32
CA LYS A 21 -8.78 -13.58 -9.46
C LYS A 21 -7.63 -13.08 -10.31
N VAL A 22 -6.42 -13.07 -9.76
CA VAL A 22 -5.24 -12.73 -10.53
C VAL A 22 -5.34 -13.61 -11.77
N ASN A 23 -5.47 -12.97 -12.93
CA ASN A 23 -5.71 -13.67 -14.19
C ASN A 23 -4.61 -14.75 -14.29
N GLU A 24 -4.90 -15.93 -14.85
CA GLU A 24 -3.91 -17.03 -14.95
C GLU A 24 -2.61 -16.59 -15.66
N TYR A 25 -2.69 -15.48 -16.40
CA TYR A 25 -1.56 -14.72 -16.91
C TYR A 25 -1.15 -13.64 -15.90
N PRO A 26 0.07 -13.70 -15.34
CA PRO A 26 0.51 -12.69 -14.40
C PRO A 26 0.89 -11.44 -15.20
N ASN A 27 -0.11 -10.58 -15.41
CA ASN A 27 0.14 -9.17 -15.67
C ASN A 27 1.16 -8.77 -14.59
N HIS A 28 2.35 -8.33 -14.98
CA HIS A 28 3.47 -7.96 -14.09
C HIS A 28 4.48 -9.07 -13.69
N GLN A 29 4.60 -10.19 -14.42
CA GLN A 29 5.68 -11.20 -14.21
C GLN A 29 7.11 -10.60 -14.16
N HIS A 30 7.34 -9.45 -14.80
CA HIS A 30 8.66 -8.80 -14.87
C HIS A 30 8.77 -7.53 -14.00
N LEU A 31 7.72 -7.18 -13.26
CA LEU A 31 7.73 -5.99 -12.41
C LEU A 31 8.59 -6.28 -11.18
N LYS A 32 9.77 -5.64 -11.10
CA LYS A 32 10.72 -5.80 -10.00
C LYS A 32 10.54 -4.76 -8.90
N GLU A 33 10.28 -3.53 -9.27
CA GLU A 33 10.18 -2.43 -8.32
C GLU A 33 8.98 -1.55 -8.64
N VAL A 34 8.29 -1.07 -7.59
CA VAL A 34 7.19 -0.12 -7.74
C VAL A 34 7.20 0.92 -6.62
N GLU A 35 6.95 2.18 -6.96
CA GLU A 35 6.70 3.25 -5.99
C GLU A 35 5.26 3.74 -6.11
N ILE A 36 4.57 3.84 -4.97
CA ILE A 36 3.22 4.37 -4.85
C ILE A 36 3.29 5.68 -4.06
N ILE A 37 3.14 6.80 -4.76
CA ILE A 37 3.13 8.14 -4.19
C ILE A 37 1.68 8.58 -3.90
N GLY A 38 1.47 9.25 -2.77
CA GLY A 38 0.15 9.74 -2.36
C GLY A 38 -0.73 8.66 -1.74
N TYR A 39 -0.14 7.58 -1.23
CA TYR A 39 -0.88 6.50 -0.58
C TYR A 39 -1.72 7.05 0.59
N GLY A 40 -3.05 6.97 0.47
CA GLY A 40 -4.00 7.51 1.45
C GLY A 40 -4.39 6.52 2.55
N GLY A 41 -4.02 5.24 2.42
CA GLY A 41 -4.46 4.17 3.34
C GLY A 41 -5.95 3.86 3.23
N GLY A 42 -6.59 4.25 2.11
CA GLY A 42 -7.97 3.95 1.82
C GLY A 42 -8.16 2.51 1.32
N LEU A 43 -9.43 2.15 1.07
CA LEU A 43 -9.81 0.85 0.53
C LEU A 43 -9.09 0.56 -0.80
N TYR A 44 -9.16 1.50 -1.75
CA TYR A 44 -8.61 1.31 -3.09
C TYR A 44 -7.08 1.25 -3.09
N ASP A 45 -6.41 2.16 -2.39
CA ASP A 45 -4.95 2.15 -2.26
C ASP A 45 -4.45 0.82 -1.68
N THR A 46 -5.15 0.32 -0.66
CA THR A 46 -4.80 -0.95 -0.01
C THR A 46 -5.05 -2.15 -0.91
N LYS A 47 -6.16 -2.16 -1.66
CA LYS A 47 -6.45 -3.20 -2.65
C LYS A 47 -5.39 -3.24 -3.75
N LEU A 48 -4.94 -2.08 -4.24
CA LEU A 48 -3.87 -2.01 -5.25
C LEU A 48 -2.56 -2.60 -4.75
N VAL A 49 -2.16 -2.25 -3.52
CA VAL A 49 -0.95 -2.80 -2.89
C VAL A 49 -1.06 -4.32 -2.75
N ILE A 50 -2.18 -4.83 -2.26
CA ILE A 50 -2.41 -6.28 -2.13
C ILE A 50 -2.35 -6.96 -3.50
N TYR A 51 -3.01 -6.39 -4.51
CA TYR A 51 -2.99 -6.91 -5.88
C TYR A 51 -1.57 -6.99 -6.44
N LEU A 52 -0.76 -5.95 -6.28
CA LEU A 52 0.64 -5.95 -6.74
C LEU A 52 1.48 -7.00 -6.00
N LEU A 53 1.29 -7.14 -4.68
CA LEU A 53 1.97 -8.17 -3.87
C LEU A 53 1.56 -9.60 -4.24
N GLU A 54 0.37 -9.79 -4.82
CA GLU A 54 -0.15 -11.11 -5.22
C GLU A 54 0.14 -11.45 -6.69
N SER A 55 0.15 -10.45 -7.59
CA SER A 55 0.27 -10.65 -9.03
C SER A 55 1.69 -10.52 -9.57
N ALA A 56 2.54 -9.68 -8.97
CA ALA A 56 3.89 -9.41 -9.46
C ALA A 56 4.90 -10.40 -8.85
N VAL A 57 5.05 -11.56 -9.50
CA VAL A 57 5.91 -12.67 -9.02
C VAL A 57 7.38 -12.27 -8.86
N ALA A 58 7.88 -11.37 -9.71
CA ALA A 58 9.27 -10.89 -9.66
C ALA A 58 9.46 -9.61 -8.81
N LEU A 59 8.46 -9.22 -8.00
CA LEU A 59 8.51 -7.97 -7.25
C LEU A 59 9.52 -8.05 -6.10
N ASP A 60 10.67 -7.43 -6.31
CA ASP A 60 11.77 -7.31 -5.36
C ASP A 60 11.52 -6.19 -4.34
N LYS A 61 10.90 -5.07 -4.75
CA LYS A 61 10.71 -3.90 -3.90
C LYS A 61 9.39 -3.17 -4.17
N ILE A 62 8.71 -2.78 -3.10
CA ILE A 62 7.60 -1.84 -3.13
C ILE A 62 7.87 -0.70 -2.16
N VAL A 63 7.76 0.53 -2.66
CA VAL A 63 7.84 1.77 -1.89
C VAL A 63 6.46 2.39 -1.77
N ILE A 64 6.01 2.60 -0.54
CA ILE A 64 4.75 3.29 -0.27
C ILE A 64 5.07 4.64 0.36
N ASN A 65 4.86 5.70 -0.40
CA ASN A 65 5.04 7.07 0.04
C ASN A 65 3.65 7.72 0.27
N PRO A 66 3.28 7.98 1.53
CA PRO A 66 1.98 8.54 1.87
C PRO A 66 1.88 10.04 1.61
N ARG A 67 2.98 10.72 1.27
CA ARG A 67 2.94 12.14 0.92
C ARG A 67 2.26 12.30 -0.43
N SER A 68 1.35 13.26 -0.51
CA SER A 68 0.72 13.59 -1.78
C SER A 68 1.77 14.17 -2.75
N PRO A 69 1.59 13.99 -4.07
CA PRO A 69 2.48 14.60 -5.06
C PRO A 69 2.60 16.12 -4.89
N ALA A 70 1.53 16.79 -4.47
CA ALA A 70 1.52 18.23 -4.21
C ALA A 70 2.43 18.63 -3.02
N VAL A 71 2.46 17.81 -1.96
CA VAL A 71 3.38 18.02 -0.82
C VAL A 71 4.83 17.82 -1.26
N LEU A 72 5.11 16.85 -2.13
CA LEU A 72 6.46 16.63 -2.65
C LEU A 72 6.93 17.78 -3.55
N ALA A 73 6.04 18.28 -4.41
CA ALA A 73 6.36 19.38 -5.32
C ALA A 73 6.48 20.74 -4.59
N TRP A 74 5.65 20.98 -3.58
CA TRP A 74 5.60 22.24 -2.84
C TRP A 74 5.55 22.04 -1.30
N PRO A 75 6.66 21.59 -0.68
CA PRO A 75 6.66 21.21 0.74
C PRO A 75 6.32 22.36 1.70
N PHE A 76 6.67 23.59 1.33
CA PHE A 76 6.44 24.76 2.18
C PHE A 76 4.97 25.23 2.19
N MET A 77 4.14 24.76 1.26
CA MET A 77 2.71 25.11 1.19
C MET A 77 1.82 24.14 1.96
N PHE A 78 2.30 22.92 2.25
CA PHE A 78 1.49 21.87 2.85
C PHE A 78 2.15 21.33 4.11
N LYS A 79 1.40 21.28 5.22
CA LYS A 79 1.86 20.63 6.46
C LYS A 79 1.49 19.16 6.45
N ASP A 80 2.36 18.33 7.02
CA ASP A 80 2.10 16.90 7.24
C ASP A 80 0.74 16.71 7.93
N GLY A 81 -0.15 16.00 7.27
CA GLY A 81 -1.55 15.89 7.67
C GLY A 81 -1.84 14.70 8.58
N LYS A 82 -2.91 14.78 9.38
CA LYS A 82 -3.47 13.62 10.11
C LYS A 82 -3.72 12.42 9.17
N LYS A 83 -4.03 12.68 7.90
CA LYS A 83 -4.26 11.67 6.85
C LYS A 83 -2.99 10.87 6.55
N GLU A 84 -1.85 11.52 6.37
CA GLU A 84 -0.57 10.85 6.09
C GLU A 84 -0.14 9.95 7.25
N ARG A 85 -0.34 10.40 8.50
CA ARG A 85 -0.06 9.56 9.68
C ARG A 85 -0.92 8.31 9.71
N ARG A 86 -2.20 8.40 9.33
CA ARG A 86 -3.09 7.24 9.23
C ARG A 86 -2.62 6.31 8.12
N ALA A 87 -2.32 6.85 6.95
CA ALA A 87 -1.81 6.10 5.81
C ALA A 87 -0.51 5.35 6.16
N ARG A 88 0.44 6.01 6.83
CA ARG A 88 1.67 5.38 7.37
C ARG A 88 1.35 4.18 8.27
N LYS A 89 0.36 4.29 9.16
CA LYS A 89 -0.02 3.15 10.03
C LYS A 89 -0.56 1.96 9.24
N VAL A 90 -1.39 2.21 8.23
CA VAL A 90 -1.92 1.12 7.38
C VAL A 90 -0.79 0.48 6.57
N ALA A 91 0.08 1.29 5.97
CA ALA A 91 1.23 0.81 5.22
C ALA A 91 2.18 -0.04 6.09
N LEU A 92 2.47 0.41 7.32
CA LEU A 92 3.25 -0.36 8.30
C LEU A 92 2.57 -1.67 8.72
N GLN A 93 1.24 -1.74 8.72
CA GLN A 93 0.52 -2.99 8.99
C GLN A 93 0.67 -3.97 7.82
N LEU A 94 0.54 -3.48 6.58
CA LEU A 94 0.77 -4.29 5.37
C LEU A 94 2.19 -4.87 5.35
N LYS A 95 3.20 -4.09 5.78
CA LYS A 95 4.58 -4.58 5.95
C LYS A 95 4.68 -5.78 6.89
N LYS A 96 3.90 -5.79 7.97
CA LYS A 96 3.95 -6.85 8.98
C LYS A 96 3.29 -8.15 8.52
N GLU A 97 2.22 -8.04 7.74
CA GLU A 97 1.48 -9.21 7.25
C GLU A 97 2.22 -10.00 6.18
N ARG A 98 3.09 -9.34 5.40
CA ARG A 98 3.94 -10.02 4.42
C ARG A 98 5.37 -9.48 4.47
N PRO A 99 6.35 -10.28 4.91
CA PRO A 99 7.77 -9.95 4.79
C PRO A 99 8.24 -10.22 3.34
N ILE A 100 7.59 -9.63 2.34
CA ILE A 100 8.28 -9.34 1.09
C ILE A 100 9.21 -8.15 1.37
N ARG A 101 10.34 -8.04 0.66
CA ARG A 101 11.36 -6.97 0.79
C ARG A 101 10.78 -5.59 0.41
N ALA A 102 9.83 -5.13 1.21
CA ALA A 102 9.09 -3.90 1.00
C ALA A 102 9.69 -2.80 1.89
N GLU A 103 10.20 -1.76 1.24
CA GLU A 103 10.77 -0.58 1.89
C GLU A 103 9.70 0.51 1.94
N PHE A 104 9.18 0.78 3.14
CA PHE A 104 8.17 1.81 3.34
C PHE A 104 8.86 3.09 3.83
N VAL A 105 8.71 4.20 3.10
CA VAL A 105 9.39 5.50 3.35
C VAL A 105 8.41 6.56 3.82
#